data_AF-A0A1D7NPW1-F1
#
_entry.id   AF-A0A1D7NPW1-F1
#
_cell.length_a   1.000
_cell.length_b   1.000
_cell.length_c   1.000
_cell.angle_alpha   90.00
_cell.angle_beta   90.00
_cell.angle_gamma   90.00
#
_symmetry.space_group_name_H-M   'P 1'
#
loop_
_entity.id
_entity.type
_entity.pdbx_description
1 polymer ?
#
loop_
_entity_poly.entity_id
_entity_poly.type
_entity_poly.pdbx_seq_one_letter_code
_entity_poly.pdbx_strand_id
1 'polypeptide(L)' 'MITRLFIDHPRAIGETYGQHARTALSFGWRMMVGGIACMVHAVVPGLFVKTASRTVVQLDAEMRGRKATPAEEEFAYVI' A
#
# COMPACT_ATOMS: atom_id res chain seq x y z
N MET A 1 5.20 20.42 -14.36
CA MET A 1 5.58 19.19 -13.61
C MET A 1 4.54 18.82 -12.55
N ILE A 2 4.09 19.75 -11.70
CA ILE A 2 3.07 19.50 -10.66
C ILE A 2 1.75 18.97 -11.27
N THR A 3 1.26 19.54 -12.37
CA THR A 3 0.04 19.06 -13.05
C THR A 3 0.14 17.60 -13.50
N ARG A 4 1.30 17.17 -14.02
CA ARG A 4 1.50 15.78 -14.44
C ARG A 4 1.43 14.79 -13.27
N LEU A 5 2.09 15.13 -12.16
CA LEU A 5 2.19 14.25 -10.99
C LEU A 5 0.89 14.18 -10.19
N PHE A 6 0.15 15.29 -10.08
CA PHE A 6 -0.99 15.41 -9.18
C PHE A 6 -2.35 15.36 -9.90
N ILE A 7 -2.39 15.62 -11.21
CA ILE A 7 -3.64 15.68 -11.99
C ILE A 7 -3.66 14.61 -13.10
N ASP A 8 -2.59 14.47 -13.88
CA ASP A 8 -2.58 13.51 -14.99
C ASP A 8 -2.47 12.06 -14.51
N HIS A 9 -1.69 11.80 -13.45
CA HIS A 9 -1.54 10.44 -12.89
C HIS A 9 -2.85 9.86 -12.31
N PRO A 10 -3.60 10.55 -11.44
CA PRO A 10 -4.91 10.04 -10.98
C PRO A 10 -5.91 9.88 -12.13
N ARG A 11 -5.92 10.82 -13.09
CA ARG A 11 -6.81 10.74 -14.26
C ARG A 11 -6.51 9.56 -15.17
N ALA A 12 -5.24 9.16 -15.28
CA ALA A 12 -4.83 8.00 -16.10
C ALA A 12 -5.44 6.67 -15.60
N ILE A 13 -5.83 6.61 -14.33
CA ILE A 13 -6.50 5.45 -13.72
C ILE A 13 -7.96 5.73 -13.33
N GLY A 14 -8.54 6.84 -13.83
CA GLY A 14 -9.95 7.18 -13.64
C GLY A 14 -10.30 7.71 -12.24
N GLU A 15 -9.32 8.09 -11.42
CA GLU A 15 -9.52 8.62 -10.07
C GLU A 15 -9.40 10.15 -10.02
N THR A 16 -10.19 10.79 -9.16
CA THR A 16 -9.88 12.16 -8.73
C THR A 16 -8.66 12.16 -7.81
N TYR A 17 -7.88 13.24 -7.78
CA TYR A 17 -6.73 13.35 -6.88
C TYR A 17 -7.08 13.04 -5.42
N GLY A 18 -8.24 13.49 -4.94
CA GLY A 18 -8.69 13.21 -3.57
C GLY A 18 -8.95 11.72 -3.31
N GLN A 19 -9.53 10.99 -4.26
CA GLN A 19 -9.72 9.54 -4.17
C GLN A 19 -8.37 8.81 -4.16
N HIS A 20 -7.48 9.17 -5.09
CA HIS A 20 -6.16 8.58 -5.19
C HIS A 20 -5.32 8.82 -3.94
N ALA A 21 -5.24 10.08 -3.48
CA ALA A 21 -4.49 10.46 -2.29
C ALA A 21 -5.03 9.76 -1.04
N ARG A 22 -6.36 9.69 -0.86
CA ARG A 22 -6.97 8.96 0.27
C ARG A 22 -6.61 7.48 0.24
N THR A 23 -6.67 6.87 -0.92
CA THR A 23 -6.32 5.47 -1.13
C THR A 23 -4.84 5.22 -0.79
N ALA A 24 -3.93 6.00 -1.38
CA ALA A 24 -2.50 5.88 -1.16
C ALA A 24 -2.12 6.11 0.31
N LEU A 25 -2.66 7.16 0.93
CA LEU A 25 -2.44 7.46 2.36
C LEU A 25 -2.95 6.34 3.25
N SER A 26 -4.12 5.75 2.94
CA SER A 26 -4.64 4.63 3.70
C SER A 26 -3.76 3.39 3.59
N PHE A 27 -3.15 3.14 2.43
CA PHE A 27 -2.22 2.04 2.24
C PHE A 27 -0.93 2.26 3.02
N GLY A 28 -0.30 3.42 2.83
CA GLY A 28 0.94 3.78 3.52
C GLY A 28 0.80 3.75 5.04
N TRP A 29 -0.30 4.26 5.58
CA TRP A 29 -0.56 4.22 7.03
C TRP A 29 -0.62 2.78 7.57
N ARG A 30 -1.33 1.88 6.89
CA ARG A 30 -1.42 0.47 7.29
C ARG A 30 -0.06 -0.23 7.17
N MET A 31 0.69 0.00 6.09
CA MET A 31 2.05 -0.53 5.94
C MET A 31 2.96 -0.11 7.10
N MET A 32 2.91 1.17 7.47
CA MET A 32 3.70 1.71 8.59
C MET A 32 3.31 1.05 9.93
N VAL A 33 2.01 0.97 10.23
CA VAL A 33 1.52 0.32 11.45
C VAL A 33 1.89 -1.17 11.49
N GLY A 34 1.75 -1.88 10.36
CA GLY A 34 2.14 -3.29 10.23
C GLY A 34 3.66 -3.49 10.43
N GLY A 35 4.48 -2.59 9.87
CA GLY A 35 5.92 -2.59 10.05
C GLY A 35 6.34 -2.34 11.50
N ILE A 36 5.77 -1.31 12.15
CA ILE A 36 6.00 -1.02 13.57
C ILE A 36 5.59 -2.22 14.43
N ALA A 37 4.45 -2.84 14.15
CA ALA A 37 3.99 -4.02 14.85
C ALA A 37 4.98 -5.21 14.73
N CYS A 38 5.56 -5.40 13.54
CA CYS A 38 6.61 -6.40 13.30
C CYS A 38 7.88 -6.11 14.11
N MET A 39 8.32 -4.85 14.13
CA MET A 39 9.49 -4.41 14.91
C MET A 39 9.29 -4.62 16.41
N VAL A 40 8.11 -4.26 16.95
CA VAL A 40 7.78 -4.50 18.37
C VAL A 40 7.74 -6.00 18.67
N HIS A 41 7.16 -6.81 17.78
CA HIS A 41 7.14 -8.26 17.93
C HIS A 41 8.56 -8.87 18.00
N ALA A 42 9.50 -8.36 17.21
CA ALA A 42 10.89 -8.80 17.24
C ALA A 42 11.58 -8.53 18.59
N VAL A 43 11.18 -7.46 19.30
CA VAL A 43 11.69 -7.13 20.64
C VAL A 43 10.95 -7.90 21.72
N VAL A 44 9.63 -8.07 21.60
CA VAL A 44 8.78 -8.76 22.58
C VAL A 44 7.97 -9.86 21.88
N PRO A 45 8.51 -11.09 21.80
CA PRO A 45 7.84 -12.23 21.20
C PRO A 45 6.55 -12.56 21.99
N GLY A 46 5.41 -12.13 21.46
CA GLY A 46 4.10 -12.26 22.11
C GLY A 46 3.18 -11.06 21.85
N LEU A 47 3.74 -9.89 21.55
CA LEU A 47 2.96 -8.74 21.10
C LEU A 47 2.75 -8.80 19.58
N PHE A 48 1.58 -8.37 19.11
CA PHE A 48 1.25 -8.20 17.69
C PHE A 48 1.50 -9.42 16.77
N VAL A 49 1.44 -10.63 17.32
CA VAL A 49 1.83 -11.91 16.68
C VAL A 49 1.34 -12.10 15.23
N LYS A 50 0.13 -11.60 14.92
CA LYS A 50 -0.49 -11.76 13.59
C LYS A 50 -0.74 -10.42 12.89
N THR A 51 -0.38 -9.30 13.51
CA THR A 51 -0.76 -7.96 13.01
C THR A 51 -0.09 -7.67 11.67
N ALA A 52 1.23 -7.79 11.59
CA ALA A 52 1.98 -7.53 10.37
C ALA A 52 1.53 -8.42 9.21
N SER A 53 1.45 -9.73 9.42
CA SER A 53 1.04 -10.69 8.38
C SER A 53 -0.38 -10.45 7.89
N ARG A 54 -1.34 -10.18 8.78
CA ARG A 54 -2.72 -9.83 8.38
C ARG A 54 -2.75 -8.55 7.56
N THR A 55 -2.00 -7.53 7.96
CA THR A 55 -1.92 -6.27 7.22
C THR A 55 -1.39 -6.48 5.80
N VAL A 56 -0.30 -7.25 5.63
CA VAL A 56 0.24 -7.55 4.30
C VAL A 56 -0.76 -8.30 3.43
N VAL A 57 -1.42 -9.35 3.96
CA VAL A 57 -2.41 -10.12 3.21
C VAL A 57 -3.60 -9.27 2.78
N GLN A 58 -4.08 -8.37 3.65
CA GLN A 58 -5.18 -7.46 3.32
C GLN A 58 -4.78 -6.46 2.23
N LEU A 59 -3.60 -5.86 2.34
CA LEU A 59 -3.09 -4.90 1.36
C LEU A 59 -2.85 -5.54 0.00
N ASP A 60 -2.28 -6.75 -0.06
CA ASP A 60 -2.09 -7.51 -1.31
C ASP A 60 -3.43 -7.83 -1.98
N ALA A 61 -4.41 -8.31 -1.22
CA ALA A 61 -5.75 -8.59 -1.74
C ALA A 61 -6.43 -7.32 -2.30
N GLU A 62 -6.38 -6.20 -1.57
CA GLU A 62 -6.92 -4.92 -2.02
C GLU A 62 -6.19 -4.37 -3.25
N MET A 63 -4.86 -4.55 -3.36
CA MET A 63 -4.09 -4.17 -4.55
C MET A 63 -4.48 -4.99 -5.78
N ARG A 64 -4.56 -6.32 -5.64
CA ARG A 64 -4.95 -7.22 -6.75
C ARG A 64 -6.35 -6.92 -7.26
N GLY A 65 -7.26 -6.46 -6.40
CA GLY A 65 -8.63 -6.08 -6.77
C GLY A 65 -8.74 -4.75 -7.55
N ARG A 66 -7.67 -3.95 -7.60
CA ARG A 66 -7.69 -2.58 -8.15
C ARG A 66 -7.10 -2.40 -9.56
N LYS A 67 -6.77 -3.48 -10.27
CA LYS A 67 -5.99 -3.48 -11.54
C LYS A 67 -6.20 -2.24 -12.45
N ALA A 68 -5.14 -1.45 -12.60
CA ALA A 68 -4.84 -0.70 -13.82
C ALA A 68 -3.97 -1.58 -14.74
N THR A 69 -4.08 -1.41 -16.05
CA THR A 69 -3.41 -2.19 -17.10
C THR A 69 -1.91 -2.41 -16.80
N PRO A 70 -1.38 -3.64 -16.99
CA PRO A 70 -0.03 -4.00 -16.58
C PRO A 70 0.99 -3.41 -17.56
N ALA A 71 1.64 -2.33 -17.17
CA ALA A 71 2.83 -1.81 -17.87
C ALA A 71 4.10 -1.84 -17.01
N GLU A 72 4.02 -2.14 -15.70
CA GLU A 72 5.17 -2.07 -14.80
C GLU A 72 5.13 -3.22 -13.77
N GLU A 73 5.15 -4.48 -14.23
CA GLU A 73 5.43 -5.66 -13.38
C GLU A 73 6.91 -5.75 -12.92
N GLU A 74 7.61 -4.62 -12.78
CA GLU A 74 9.06 -4.58 -12.44
C GLU A 74 9.35 -4.48 -10.93
N PHE A 75 8.43 -4.93 -10.08
CA PHE A 75 8.72 -5.15 -8.66
C PHE A 75 8.19 -6.51 -8.20
N ALA A 76 8.39 -7.52 -9.04
CA ALA A 76 8.24 -8.90 -8.68
C ALA A 76 9.23 -9.25 -7.56
N TYR A 77 8.72 -9.18 -6.32
CA TYR A 77 9.21 -9.93 -5.17
C TYR A 77 10.67 -9.70 -4.78
N VAL A 78 10.93 -8.61 -4.05
CA VAL A 78 12.11 -8.52 -3.18
C VAL A 78 11.63 -8.41 -1.73
N ILE A 79 11.42 -9.58 -1.14
CA ILE A 79 11.89 -9.92 0.21
C ILE A 79 12.37 -11.37 0.15
#